data_AF-A0A4Q4THC0-F1
#
_entry.id   AF-A0A4Q4THC0-F1
#
_cell.length_a   1.000
_cell.length_b   1.000
_cell.length_c   1.000
_cell.angle_alpha   90.00
_cell.angle_beta   90.00
_cell.angle_gamma   90.00
#
_symmetry.space_group_name_H-M   'P 1'
#
loop_
_entity.id
_entity.type
_entity.pdbx_description
1 polymer ?
#
loop_
_entity_poly.entity_id
_entity_poly.type
_entity_poly.pdbx_seq_one_letter_code
_entity_poly.pdbx_strand_id
1 'polypeptide(L)'
;MASLMLLRGLRISLAPRPALLLATRANNTAVMFHTATPPMRPGDYNKIRAKLLKKRSPAREAKLRERERENFLKDWKVPGVSPNSPEGQAMTKTHLEKWAEKREKDFYRRAEQKALRQAEEKLEREKRKKNKKGPTQDDLLVKEAREEALQGGWEAMEEAMHQPER
;
A
#
# COMPACT_ATOMS: atom_id res chain seq x y z
N MET A 1 -42.20 17.53 60.97
CA MET A 1 -42.68 16.73 59.83
C MET A 1 -41.83 17.07 58.61
N ALA A 2 -41.14 16.07 58.09
CA ALA A 2 -40.27 16.18 56.91
C ALA A 2 -41.09 16.03 55.62
N SER A 3 -40.44 16.36 54.50
CA SER A 3 -40.90 16.20 53.10
C SER A 3 -41.77 17.38 52.61
N LEU A 4 -41.62 17.93 51.41
CA LEU A 4 -41.21 17.35 50.12
C LEU A 4 -40.86 18.52 49.17
N MET A 5 -40.01 18.25 48.17
CA MET A 5 -39.83 19.03 46.93
C MET A 5 -38.70 20.07 46.86
N LEU A 6 -37.46 19.57 46.84
CA LEU A 6 -36.34 20.21 46.16
C LEU A 6 -35.63 19.17 45.28
N LEU A 7 -36.27 18.80 44.17
CA LEU A 7 -35.69 17.95 43.12
C LEU A 7 -36.25 18.38 41.76
N ARG A 8 -35.68 19.46 41.22
CA ARG A 8 -35.77 19.75 39.78
C ARG A 8 -34.39 19.82 39.17
N GLY A 9 -33.94 18.64 38.75
CA GLY A 9 -33.29 18.44 37.45
C GLY A 9 -32.00 19.20 37.21
N LEU A 10 -30.90 18.73 37.83
CA LEU A 10 -29.59 18.81 37.21
C LEU A 10 -29.70 18.16 35.81
N ARG A 11 -29.81 18.98 34.76
CA ARG A 11 -29.65 18.55 33.38
C ARG A 11 -28.17 18.23 33.17
N ILE A 12 -27.77 17.01 33.54
CA ILE A 12 -26.49 16.44 33.13
C ILE A 12 -26.57 16.29 31.61
N SER A 13 -25.87 17.17 30.90
CA SER A 13 -25.66 17.11 29.47
C SER A 13 -25.11 15.72 29.10
N LEU A 14 -25.94 14.91 28.43
CA LEU A 14 -25.54 13.64 27.84
C LEU A 14 -24.76 13.94 26.53
N ALA A 15 -23.58 14.52 26.67
CA ALA A 15 -22.59 14.50 25.61
C ALA A 15 -21.78 13.20 25.76
N PRO A 16 -21.63 12.37 24.72
CA PRO A 16 -20.67 11.27 24.77
C PRO A 16 -19.27 11.88 24.80
N ARG A 17 -18.71 12.05 26.00
CA ARG A 17 -17.29 12.34 26.18
C ARG A 17 -16.51 11.20 25.51
N PRO A 18 -15.53 11.47 24.62
CA PRO A 18 -14.65 10.42 24.15
C PRO A 18 -13.95 9.83 25.37
N ALA A 19 -13.85 8.50 25.42
CA ALA A 19 -13.13 7.79 26.47
C ALA A 19 -11.70 8.36 26.55
N LEU A 20 -11.44 9.13 27.60
CA LEU A 20 -10.08 9.44 28.02
C LEU A 20 -9.47 8.11 28.43
N LEU A 21 -8.70 7.52 27.51
CA LEU A 21 -7.82 6.39 27.79
C LEU A 21 -6.76 6.89 28.77
N LEU A 22 -7.11 6.82 30.07
CA LEU A 22 -6.19 6.88 31.18
C LEU A 22 -5.21 5.72 31.02
N ALA A 23 -4.06 6.01 30.41
CA ALA A 23 -2.92 5.12 30.42
C ALA A 23 -2.38 5.07 31.85
N THR A 24 -2.95 4.18 32.66
CA THR A 24 -2.34 3.77 33.92
C THR A 24 -1.02 3.09 33.58
N ARG A 25 0.08 3.78 33.90
CA ARG A 25 1.45 3.29 33.81
C ARG A 25 1.62 2.16 34.82
N ALA A 26 1.23 0.95 34.43
CA ALA A 26 1.65 -0.26 35.12
C ALA A 26 3.10 -0.54 34.69
N ASN A 27 3.97 -0.73 35.68
CA ASN A 27 5.35 -1.17 35.52
C ASN A 27 5.37 -2.56 34.86
N ASN A 28 5.25 -2.59 33.54
CA ASN A 28 5.61 -3.76 32.77
C ASN A 28 7.12 -3.70 32.57
N THR A 29 7.81 -4.58 33.27
CA THR A 29 9.00 -5.26 32.77
C THR A 29 8.70 -5.74 31.36
N ALA A 30 8.85 -4.82 30.40
CA ALA A 30 8.70 -5.10 29.00
C ALA A 30 9.88 -6.00 28.65
N VAL A 31 9.66 -7.31 28.78
CA VAL A 31 10.30 -8.30 27.94
C VAL A 31 10.14 -7.74 26.53
N MET A 32 11.20 -7.09 26.05
CA MET A 32 11.28 -6.63 24.68
C MET A 32 11.38 -7.90 23.86
N PHE A 33 10.23 -8.54 23.62
CA PHE A 33 10.08 -9.39 22.46
C PHE A 33 10.40 -8.47 21.29
N HIS A 34 11.66 -8.53 20.85
CA HIS A 34 12.08 -7.99 19.58
C HIS A 34 11.18 -8.66 18.57
N THR A 35 10.07 -8.01 18.23
CA THR A 35 9.21 -8.47 17.16
C THR A 35 10.11 -8.49 15.95
N ALA A 36 10.49 -9.71 15.56
CA ALA A 36 11.25 -10.00 14.37
C ALA A 36 10.78 -9.06 13.28
N THR A 37 11.75 -8.36 12.68
CA THR A 37 11.60 -7.56 11.46
C THR A 37 10.30 -7.93 10.76
N PRO A 38 9.27 -7.06 10.69
CA PRO A 38 8.03 -7.47 10.06
C PRO A 38 8.41 -7.94 8.66
N PRO A 39 8.27 -9.24 8.35
CA PRO A 39 8.62 -9.75 7.05
C PRO A 39 7.79 -8.94 6.08
N MET A 40 8.41 -8.46 4.99
CA MET A 40 7.77 -7.72 3.89
C MET A 40 6.30 -8.07 3.83
N ARG A 41 5.40 -7.20 4.29
CA ARG A 41 3.98 -7.56 4.32
C ARG A 41 3.54 -7.63 2.85
N PRO A 42 3.13 -8.79 2.31
CA PRO A 42 2.64 -8.91 0.93
C PRO A 42 1.38 -8.05 0.66
N GLY A 43 0.85 -7.35 1.67
CA GLY A 43 -0.26 -6.40 1.54
C GLY A 43 0.12 -4.96 1.16
N ASP A 44 1.40 -4.57 1.13
CA ASP A 44 1.77 -3.17 0.91
C ASP A 44 1.55 -2.71 -0.55
N TYR A 45 1.87 -3.56 -1.52
CA TYR A 45 1.52 -3.35 -2.92
C TYR A 45 0.01 -3.22 -3.11
N ASN A 46 -0.77 -4.15 -2.57
CA ASN A 46 -2.23 -4.16 -2.68
C ASN A 46 -2.87 -2.90 -2.07
N LYS A 47 -2.35 -2.41 -0.94
CA LYS A 47 -2.79 -1.15 -0.33
C LYS A 47 -2.48 0.07 -1.20
N ILE A 48 -1.30 0.12 -1.82
CA ILE A 48 -0.91 1.21 -2.72
C ILE A 48 -1.76 1.18 -4.00
N ARG A 49 -1.92 0.00 -4.60
CA ARG A 49 -2.78 -0.23 -5.77
C ARG A 49 -4.21 0.22 -5.48
N ALA A 50 -4.82 -0.21 -4.37
CA ALA A 50 -6.17 0.19 -3.99
C ALA A 50 -6.31 1.71 -3.80
N LYS A 51 -5.32 2.38 -3.18
CA LYS A 51 -5.32 3.85 -3.05
C LYS A 51 -5.23 4.57 -4.39
N LEU A 52 -4.45 4.04 -5.33
CA LEU A 52 -4.34 4.61 -6.67
C LEU A 52 -5.61 4.40 -7.48
N LEU A 53 -6.24 3.23 -7.39
CA LEU A 53 -7.49 2.94 -8.08
C LEU A 53 -8.64 3.83 -7.60
N LYS A 54 -8.70 4.14 -6.31
CA LYS A 54 -9.65 5.13 -5.74
C LYS A 54 -9.53 6.53 -6.33
N LYS A 55 -8.43 6.87 -7.02
CA LYS A 55 -8.28 8.18 -7.69
C LYS A 55 -9.06 8.27 -9.00
N ARG A 56 -9.54 7.16 -9.55
CA ARG A 56 -10.49 7.12 -10.66
C ARG A 56 -11.87 7.41 -10.10
N SER A 57 -12.22 8.69 -10.01
CA SER A 57 -13.57 9.09 -9.62
C SER A 57 -14.45 9.21 -10.88
N PRO A 58 -15.69 8.70 -10.84
CA PRO A 58 -16.63 8.83 -11.96
C PRO A 58 -16.83 10.28 -12.39
N ALA A 59 -16.89 11.20 -11.43
CA ALA A 59 -17.01 12.64 -11.70
C ALA A 59 -15.82 13.22 -12.49
N ARG A 60 -14.59 12.75 -12.22
CA ARG A 60 -13.41 13.19 -12.98
C ARG A 60 -13.38 12.57 -14.37
N GLU A 61 -13.78 11.31 -14.52
CA GLU A 61 -13.87 10.66 -15.83
C GLU A 61 -14.94 11.31 -16.72
N ALA A 62 -16.08 11.72 -16.15
CA ALA A 62 -17.10 12.48 -16.87
C ALA A 62 -16.52 13.80 -17.43
N LYS A 63 -15.82 14.60 -16.61
CA LYS A 63 -15.15 15.83 -17.06
C LYS A 63 -14.10 15.59 -18.14
N LEU A 64 -13.37 14.48 -18.06
CA LEU A 64 -12.37 14.14 -19.07
C LEU A 64 -13.04 13.70 -20.38
N ARG A 65 -14.16 12.98 -20.30
CA ARG A 65 -14.96 12.58 -21.45
C ARG A 65 -15.58 13.78 -22.15
N GLU A 66 -16.07 14.78 -21.40
CA GLU A 66 -16.56 16.04 -21.98
C GLU A 66 -15.46 16.81 -22.70
N ARG A 67 -14.27 16.94 -22.09
CA ARG A 67 -13.11 17.56 -22.75
C ARG A 67 -12.69 16.83 -24.00
N GLU A 68 -12.69 15.49 -23.98
CA GLU A 68 -12.38 14.70 -25.18
C GLU A 68 -13.42 14.92 -26.27
N ARG A 69 -14.71 14.99 -25.91
CA ARG A 69 -15.79 15.31 -26.85
C ARG A 69 -15.55 16.67 -27.49
N GLU A 70 -15.25 17.69 -26.70
CA GLU A 70 -14.95 19.04 -27.21
C GLU A 70 -13.74 19.04 -28.14
N ASN A 71 -12.67 18.32 -27.79
CA ASN A 71 -11.49 18.22 -28.64
C ASN A 71 -11.82 17.51 -29.96
N PHE A 72 -12.54 16.39 -29.90
CA PHE A 72 -12.95 15.65 -31.10
C PHE A 72 -13.85 16.49 -32.02
N LEU A 73 -14.74 17.31 -31.44
CA LEU A 73 -15.58 18.23 -32.20
C LEU A 73 -14.78 19.39 -32.80
N LYS A 74 -13.75 19.90 -32.11
CA LYS A 74 -12.85 20.94 -32.65
C LYS A 74 -12.05 20.43 -33.84
N ASP A 75 -11.59 19.18 -33.77
CA ASP A 75 -10.81 18.53 -34.83
C ASP A 75 -11.67 17.80 -35.87
N TRP A 76 -12.98 18.08 -35.91
CA TRP A 76 -13.90 17.40 -36.80
C TRP A 76 -13.58 17.67 -38.27
N LYS A 77 -13.15 16.62 -38.98
CA LYS A 77 -12.77 16.67 -40.40
C LYS A 77 -13.47 15.58 -41.22
N VAL A 78 -14.71 15.24 -40.87
CA VAL A 78 -15.48 14.25 -41.65
C VAL A 78 -16.23 14.96 -42.79
N PRO A 79 -15.88 14.72 -44.06
CA PRO A 79 -16.56 15.36 -45.19
C PRO A 79 -18.03 14.91 -45.26
N GLY A 80 -18.94 15.84 -45.52
CA GLY A 80 -20.36 15.53 -45.75
C GLY A 80 -21.17 15.14 -44.51
N VAL A 81 -20.55 14.95 -43.34
CA VAL A 81 -21.24 14.61 -42.10
C VAL A 81 -21.12 15.73 -41.09
N SER A 82 -22.26 16.32 -40.73
CA SER A 82 -22.35 17.30 -39.64
C SER A 82 -22.23 16.59 -38.28
N PRO A 83 -21.51 17.15 -37.29
CA PRO A 83 -21.44 16.59 -35.94
C PRO A 83 -22.82 16.44 -35.26
N ASN A 84 -23.79 17.26 -35.67
CA ASN A 84 -25.15 17.25 -35.12
C ASN A 84 -26.08 16.24 -35.80
N SER A 85 -25.68 15.65 -36.94
CA SER A 85 -26.48 14.61 -37.59
C SER A 85 -26.52 13.33 -36.75
N PRO A 86 -27.52 12.46 -36.93
CA PRO A 86 -27.56 11.17 -36.24
C PRO A 86 -26.27 10.34 -36.45
N GLU A 87 -25.72 10.40 -37.66
CA GLU A 87 -24.46 9.74 -38.03
C GLU A 87 -23.25 10.38 -37.34
N GLY A 88 -23.19 11.71 -37.27
CA GLY A 88 -22.16 12.46 -36.54
C GLY A 88 -22.16 12.17 -35.04
N GLN A 89 -23.36 12.08 -34.45
CA GLN A 89 -23.52 11.71 -33.05
C GLN A 89 -23.11 10.26 -32.77
N ALA A 90 -23.40 9.33 -33.68
CA ALA A 90 -22.97 7.93 -33.57
C ALA A 90 -21.44 7.81 -33.61
N MET A 91 -20.78 8.52 -34.53
CA MET A 91 -19.31 8.58 -34.59
C MET A 91 -18.70 9.17 -33.32
N THR A 92 -19.29 10.24 -32.79
CA THR A 92 -18.83 10.85 -31.54
C THR A 92 -18.94 9.88 -30.36
N LYS A 93 -20.07 9.16 -30.25
CA LYS A 93 -20.28 8.16 -29.19
C LYS A 93 -19.26 7.03 -29.27
N THR A 94 -19.09 6.43 -30.45
CA THR A 94 -18.13 5.35 -30.68
C THR A 94 -16.68 5.76 -30.43
N HIS A 95 -16.29 6.99 -30.78
CA HIS A 95 -14.98 7.54 -30.43
C HIS A 95 -14.78 7.64 -28.92
N LEU A 96 -15.77 8.20 -28.21
CA LEU A 96 -15.72 8.36 -26.76
C LEU A 96 -15.71 7.02 -26.01
N GLU A 97 -16.37 6.00 -26.54
CA GLU A 97 -16.33 4.62 -26.02
C GLU A 97 -14.94 4.01 -26.17
N LYS A 98 -14.37 4.03 -27.39
CA LYS A 98 -13.01 3.54 -27.65
C LYS A 98 -11.96 4.28 -26.82
N TRP A 99 -12.10 5.60 -26.69
CA TRP A 99 -11.23 6.41 -25.86
C TRP A 99 -11.34 6.03 -24.38
N ALA A 100 -12.56 5.81 -23.88
CA ALA A 100 -12.79 5.42 -22.49
C ALA A 100 -12.18 4.05 -22.17
N GLU A 101 -12.35 3.07 -23.06
CA GLU A 101 -11.74 1.74 -22.92
C GLU A 101 -10.20 1.80 -22.91
N LYS A 102 -9.61 2.57 -23.82
CA LYS A 102 -8.15 2.74 -23.87
C LYS A 102 -7.64 3.41 -22.60
N ARG A 103 -8.32 4.45 -22.15
CA ARG A 103 -7.98 5.19 -20.94
C ARG A 103 -8.11 4.35 -19.68
N GLU A 104 -9.12 3.50 -19.62
CA GLU A 104 -9.31 2.51 -18.56
C GLU A 104 -8.12 1.58 -18.43
N LYS A 105 -7.73 0.92 -19.54
CA LYS A 105 -6.58 0.01 -19.59
C LYS A 105 -5.29 0.74 -19.20
N ASP A 106 -5.08 1.95 -19.72
CA ASP A 106 -3.92 2.77 -19.40
C ASP A 106 -3.87 3.19 -17.92
N PHE A 107 -5.01 3.50 -17.33
CA PHE A 107 -5.10 3.86 -15.92
C PHE A 107 -4.70 2.70 -15.02
N TYR A 108 -5.22 1.49 -15.26
CA TYR A 108 -4.85 0.31 -14.48
C TYR A 108 -3.35 0.00 -14.63
N ARG A 109 -2.84 0.00 -15.86
CA ARG A 109 -1.41 -0.22 -16.12
C ARG A 109 -0.51 0.79 -15.40
N ARG A 110 -0.85 2.08 -15.44
CA ARG A 110 -0.10 3.13 -14.75
C ARG A 110 -0.21 3.02 -13.23
N ALA A 111 -1.38 2.66 -12.71
CA ALA A 111 -1.59 2.45 -11.29
C ALA A 111 -0.74 1.28 -10.78
N GLU A 112 -0.66 0.18 -11.53
CA GLU A 112 0.17 -0.99 -11.21
C GLU A 112 1.66 -0.66 -11.23
N GLN A 113 2.16 -0.06 -12.32
CA GLN A 113 3.56 0.36 -12.42
C GLN A 113 3.97 1.34 -11.32
N LYS A 114 3.06 2.25 -10.92
CA LYS A 114 3.32 3.19 -9.83
C LYS A 114 3.30 2.49 -8.47
N ALA A 115 2.43 1.51 -8.27
CA ALA A 115 2.38 0.72 -7.05
C ALA A 115 3.64 -0.14 -6.89
N LEU A 116 4.15 -0.75 -7.97
CA LEU A 116 5.40 -1.50 -7.96
C LEU A 116 6.59 -0.62 -7.58
N ARG A 117 6.77 0.53 -8.26
CA ARG A 117 7.86 1.47 -7.94
C ARG A 117 7.82 1.95 -6.48
N GLN A 118 6.64 2.24 -5.94
CA GLN A 118 6.52 2.66 -4.55
C GLN A 118 6.78 1.52 -3.56
N ALA A 119 6.45 0.28 -3.91
CA ALA A 119 6.79 -0.88 -3.10
C ALA A 119 8.30 -1.14 -3.10
N GLU A 120 8.96 -1.04 -4.26
CA GLU A 120 10.41 -1.16 -4.42
C GLU A 120 11.15 -0.07 -3.63
N GLU A 121 10.72 1.20 -3.75
CA GLU A 121 11.34 2.31 -3.03
C GLU A 121 11.22 2.15 -1.51
N LYS A 122 10.08 1.65 -1.02
CA LYS A 122 9.92 1.32 0.40
C LYS A 122 10.87 0.22 0.85
N LEU A 123 11.00 -0.83 0.06
CA LEU A 123 11.89 -1.95 0.33
C LEU A 123 13.35 -1.50 0.34
N GLU A 124 13.74 -0.64 -0.60
CA GLU A 124 15.07 -0.07 -0.64
C GLU A 124 15.35 0.82 0.59
N ARG A 125 14.39 1.66 0.99
CA ARG A 125 14.48 2.45 2.23
C ARG A 125 14.62 1.55 3.46
N GLU A 126 13.93 0.42 3.52
CA GLU A 126 14.07 -0.54 4.62
C GLU A 126 15.45 -1.21 4.62
N LYS A 127 15.97 -1.63 3.46
CA LYS A 127 17.35 -2.13 3.33
C LYS A 127 18.38 -1.11 3.79
N ARG A 128 18.26 0.15 3.34
CA ARG A 128 19.15 1.26 3.76
C ARG A 128 19.07 1.49 5.28
N LYS A 129 17.88 1.39 5.88
CA LYS A 129 17.72 1.50 7.34
C LYS A 129 18.38 0.35 8.09
N LYS A 130 18.28 -0.89 7.59
CA LYS A 130 18.98 -2.05 8.18
C LYS A 130 20.50 -1.88 8.08
N ASN A 131 21.01 -1.55 6.90
CA ASN A 131 22.46 -1.33 6.70
C ASN A 131 23.00 -0.19 7.58
N LYS A 132 22.22 0.87 7.80
CA LYS A 132 22.59 1.98 8.69
C LYS A 132 22.57 1.60 10.18
N LYS A 133 21.83 0.57 10.59
CA LYS A 133 21.76 0.12 11.98
C LYS A 133 22.96 -0.72 12.44
N GLY A 134 23.91 -1.02 11.55
CA GLY A 134 25.00 -1.96 11.86
C GLY A 134 24.48 -3.38 12.08
N PRO A 135 25.36 -4.40 12.05
CA PRO A 135 24.97 -5.75 12.43
C PRO A 135 24.52 -5.76 13.89
N THR A 136 23.35 -6.33 14.16
CA THR A 136 22.90 -6.59 15.53
C THR A 136 23.66 -7.78 16.13
N GLN A 137 23.66 -7.92 17.45
CA GLN A 137 24.37 -9.00 18.15
C GLN A 137 23.90 -10.39 17.69
N ASP A 138 22.61 -10.54 17.38
CA ASP A 138 22.06 -11.74 16.74
C ASP A 138 22.63 -11.99 15.33
N ASP A 139 22.89 -10.93 14.54
CA ASP A 139 23.49 -11.07 13.20
C ASP A 139 24.95 -11.55 13.29
N LEU A 140 25.65 -11.24 14.38
CA LEU A 140 27.01 -11.72 14.65
C LEU A 140 26.98 -13.19 15.07
N LEU A 141 26.08 -13.58 15.99
CA LEU A 141 25.91 -14.97 16.41
C LEU A 141 25.52 -15.89 15.24
N VAL A 142 24.68 -15.41 14.30
CA VAL A 142 24.32 -16.17 13.10
C VAL A 142 25.48 -16.30 12.11
N LYS A 143 26.39 -15.31 12.05
CA LYS A 143 27.62 -15.42 11.26
C LYS A 143 28.60 -16.40 11.87
N GLU A 144 28.83 -16.31 13.18
CA GLU A 144 29.70 -17.23 13.92
C GLU A 144 29.22 -18.67 13.77
N ALA A 145 27.92 -18.95 13.97
CA ALA A 145 27.37 -20.29 13.78
C ALA A 145 27.50 -20.82 12.33
N ARG A 146 27.49 -19.93 11.33
CA ARG A 146 27.71 -20.31 9.92
C ARG A 146 29.18 -20.59 9.63
N GLU A 147 30.08 -19.79 10.20
CA GLU A 147 31.53 -19.98 10.05
C GLU A 147 31.97 -21.26 10.77
N GLU A 148 31.47 -21.55 11.97
CA GLU A 148 31.71 -22.81 12.69
C GLU A 148 31.15 -24.02 11.92
N ALA A 149 29.94 -23.93 11.37
CA ALA A 149 29.38 -25.01 10.55
C ALA A 149 30.16 -25.25 9.24
N LEU A 150 30.72 -24.18 8.65
CA LEU A 150 31.60 -24.29 7.49
C LEU A 150 32.96 -24.90 7.87
N GLN A 151 33.58 -24.47 8.96
CA GLN A 151 34.84 -25.02 9.46
C GLN A 151 34.71 -26.50 9.85
N GLY A 152 33.69 -26.87 10.62
CA GLY A 152 33.42 -28.27 10.95
C GLY A 152 33.10 -29.14 9.72
N GLY A 153 32.53 -28.53 8.66
CA GLY A 153 32.34 -29.20 7.37
C GLY A 153 33.66 -29.44 6.61
N TRP A 154 34.63 -28.52 6.70
CA TRP A 154 35.97 -28.70 6.13
C TRP A 154 36.80 -29.72 6.90
N GLU A 155 36.77 -29.69 8.24
CA GLU A 155 37.47 -30.65 9.10
C GLU A 155 36.95 -32.08 8.89
N ALA A 156 35.62 -32.26 8.78
CA ALA A 156 35.03 -33.56 8.47
C ALA A 156 35.36 -34.04 7.04
N MET A 157 35.54 -33.13 6.09
CA MET A 157 35.94 -33.47 4.70
C MET A 157 37.42 -33.86 4.62
N GLU A 158 38.28 -33.20 5.40
CA GLU A 158 39.71 -33.51 5.51
C GLU A 158 39.94 -34.86 6.22
N GLU A 159 39.17 -35.16 7.27
CA GLU A 159 39.20 -36.47 7.95
C GLU A 159 38.69 -37.62 7.04
N ALA A 160 37.69 -37.34 6.19
CA ALA A 160 37.23 -38.30 5.18
C ALA A 160 38.27 -38.58 4.08
N MET A 161 39.07 -37.57 3.69
CA MET A 161 40.16 -37.73 2.72
C MET A 161 41.39 -38.48 3.29
N HIS A 162 41.55 -38.49 4.61
CA HIS A 162 42.63 -39.22 5.29
C HIS A 162 42.28 -40.67 5.66
N GLN A 163 41.07 -41.15 5.35
CA GLN A 163 40.77 -42.57 5.48
C GLN A 163 41.43 -43.36 4.34
N PRO A 164 42.32 -44.33 4.64
CA PRO A 164 42.84 -45.21 3.60
C PRO A 164 41.69 -46.05 3.06
N GLU A 165 41.53 -46.04 1.73
CA GLU A 165 40.61 -46.92 1.01
C GLU A 165 40.80 -48.36 1.54
N ARG A 166 39.75 -48.91 2.14
CA ARG A 166 39.68 -50.32 2.53
C ARG A 166 39.09 -51.15 1.41
#